data_AF-A0A671KY28-F1
#
_entry.id   AF-A0A671KY28-F1
#
_cell.length_a   1.000
_cell.length_b   1.000
_cell.length_c   1.000
_cell.angle_alpha   90.00
_cell.angle_beta   90.00
_cell.angle_gamma   90.00
#
_symmetry.space_group_name_H-M   'P 1'
#
loop_
_entity.id
_entity.type
_entity.pdbx_description
1 polymer ?
#
loop_
_entity_poly.entity_id
_entity_poly.type
_entity_poly.pdbx_seq_one_letter_code
_entity_poly.pdbx_strand_id
1 'polypeptide(L)'
;ESLEKITDPVLVLRPQMFALKLGYAEDLVRLVLNKLGSDTLINDVLGELVKLGSKPENEGWTQTLSQSTSTSSSSSSGTSSSCSFSYSLDSRRSESPSLDDKDNLRPIVIDGSNVGMSHGNKEMFSCHGIQLAVDWFLERGHRDVTVFVPAWRKEQSRPDALITDQEILRRLEKDKILVFTPSRRVQGRRVVCYDDRFIVKLAYESDGIIVSNDNYRDLAVEKPEWKKFIDERLLMYSFVNDK
;
A
#
# COMPACT_ATOMS: atom_id res chain seq x y z
N GLU A 1 -50.28 14.42 15.32
CA GLU A 1 -49.29 15.50 15.33
C GLU A 1 -48.04 15.06 14.60
N SER A 2 -47.70 15.85 13.59
CA SER A 2 -46.58 15.68 12.68
C SER A 2 -45.27 16.01 13.41
N LEU A 3 -44.35 15.06 13.50
CA LEU A 3 -42.97 15.35 13.88
C LEU A 3 -42.16 15.53 12.60
N GLU A 4 -42.03 16.79 12.19
CA GLU A 4 -41.03 17.23 11.22
C GLU A 4 -39.65 16.78 11.71
N LYS A 5 -39.05 15.81 11.03
CA LYS A 5 -37.64 15.48 11.21
C LYS A 5 -36.82 16.60 10.58
N ILE A 6 -36.30 17.47 11.44
CA ILE A 6 -35.29 18.48 11.13
C ILE A 6 -34.08 17.74 10.53
N THR A 7 -33.87 17.89 9.23
CA THR A 7 -32.67 17.45 8.53
C THR A 7 -31.54 18.43 8.83
N ASP A 8 -30.52 17.95 9.53
CA ASP A 8 -29.31 18.72 9.84
C ASP A 8 -28.48 18.88 8.54
N PRO A 9 -28.32 20.11 8.00
CA PRO A 9 -27.67 20.34 6.71
C PRO A 9 -26.18 19.96 6.70
N VAL A 10 -25.57 19.71 7.87
CA VAL A 10 -24.15 19.39 8.01
C VAL A 10 -23.83 17.94 7.61
N LEU A 11 -24.79 17.01 7.71
CA LEU A 11 -24.56 15.59 7.36
C LEU A 11 -24.63 15.34 5.85
N VAL A 12 -25.48 16.08 5.12
CA VAL A 12 -25.62 15.96 3.65
C VAL A 12 -24.42 16.55 2.90
N LEU A 13 -23.72 17.51 3.51
CA LEU A 13 -22.57 18.17 2.89
C LEU A 13 -21.33 17.27 2.74
N ARG A 14 -21.18 16.20 3.55
CA ARG A 14 -19.98 15.35 3.49
C ARG A 14 -19.88 14.51 2.21
N PRO A 15 -20.92 13.77 1.77
CA PRO A 15 -20.84 12.97 0.55
C PRO A 15 -20.83 13.84 -0.73
N GLN A 16 -21.62 14.92 -0.75
CA GLN A 16 -21.68 15.84 -1.90
C GLN A 16 -20.33 16.51 -2.18
N MET A 17 -19.70 17.07 -1.15
CA MET A 17 -18.40 17.74 -1.28
C MET A 17 -17.30 16.76 -1.66
N PHE A 18 -17.37 15.51 -1.20
CA PHE A 18 -16.40 14.48 -1.56
C PHE A 18 -16.48 14.10 -3.04
N ALA A 19 -17.69 13.88 -3.57
CA ALA A 19 -17.88 13.54 -4.97
C ALA A 19 -17.48 14.70 -5.93
N LEU A 20 -17.81 15.95 -5.58
CA LEU A 20 -17.39 17.12 -6.35
C LEU A 20 -15.85 17.27 -6.37
N LYS A 21 -15.18 17.01 -5.24
CA LYS A 21 -13.72 17.06 -5.15
C LYS A 21 -13.02 15.97 -5.98
N LEU A 22 -13.72 14.88 -6.29
CA LEU A 22 -13.26 13.82 -7.19
C LEU A 22 -13.55 14.12 -8.68
N GLY A 23 -14.19 15.25 -8.99
CA GLY A 23 -14.43 15.70 -10.36
C GLY A 23 -15.75 15.26 -10.98
N TYR A 24 -16.69 14.71 -10.20
CA TYR A 24 -18.03 14.39 -10.71
C TYR A 24 -18.88 15.64 -10.94
N ALA A 25 -19.68 15.65 -12.01
CA ALA A 25 -20.56 16.77 -12.34
C ALA A 25 -21.64 16.98 -11.26
N GLU A 26 -21.89 18.23 -10.88
CA GLU A 26 -22.78 18.58 -9.77
C GLU A 26 -24.21 18.04 -9.94
N ASP A 27 -24.73 18.06 -11.17
CA ASP A 27 -26.06 17.57 -11.48
C ASP A 27 -26.20 16.06 -11.24
N LEU A 28 -25.15 15.28 -11.53
CA LEU A 28 -25.12 13.84 -11.27
C LEU A 28 -25.05 13.55 -9.77
N VAL A 29 -24.24 14.31 -9.03
CA VAL A 29 -24.11 14.17 -7.57
C VAL A 29 -25.45 14.48 -6.89
N ARG A 30 -26.14 15.56 -7.29
CA ARG A 30 -27.47 15.90 -6.77
C ARG A 30 -28.52 14.83 -7.09
N LEU A 31 -28.49 14.26 -8.30
CA LEU A 31 -29.39 13.19 -8.71
C LEU A 31 -29.23 11.94 -7.82
N VAL A 32 -27.99 11.53 -7.56
CA VAL A 32 -27.69 10.36 -6.72
C VAL A 32 -28.07 10.59 -5.27
N LEU A 33 -27.83 11.78 -4.73
CA LEU A 33 -28.21 12.12 -3.35
C LEU A 33 -29.73 12.14 -3.15
N ASN A 34 -30.48 12.68 -4.12
CA ASN A 34 -31.94 12.62 -4.10
C ASN A 34 -32.49 11.18 -4.17
N LYS A 35 -31.77 10.28 -4.85
CA LYS A 35 -32.15 8.86 -4.97
C LYS A 35 -31.86 8.07 -3.69
N LEU A 36 -30.74 8.33 -3.02
CA LEU A 36 -30.28 7.53 -1.89
C LEU A 36 -30.75 8.06 -0.52
N GLY A 37 -31.08 9.35 -0.39
CA GLY A 37 -31.60 9.96 0.85
C GLY A 37 -30.53 10.55 1.78
N SER A 38 -30.96 11.11 2.92
CA SER A 38 -30.15 11.96 3.80
C SER A 38 -29.16 11.24 4.74
N ASP A 39 -29.26 9.91 4.90
CA ASP A 39 -28.40 9.11 5.78
C ASP A 39 -27.35 8.28 5.00
N THR A 40 -26.94 8.77 3.83
CA THR A 40 -26.15 7.99 2.87
C THR A 40 -24.65 8.08 3.14
N LEU A 41 -23.98 6.93 3.11
CA LEU A 41 -22.54 6.86 3.29
C LEU A 41 -21.84 7.24 1.98
N ILE A 42 -20.63 7.78 2.11
CA ILE A 42 -19.80 8.23 0.97
C ILE A 42 -19.62 7.10 -0.07
N ASN A 43 -19.43 5.87 0.41
CA ASN A 43 -19.22 4.70 -0.45
C ASN A 43 -20.45 4.35 -1.29
N ASP A 44 -21.66 4.58 -0.77
CA ASP A 44 -22.92 4.31 -1.49
C ASP A 44 -23.11 5.32 -2.63
N VAL A 45 -22.80 6.60 -2.36
CA VAL A 45 -22.85 7.68 -3.36
C VAL A 45 -21.85 7.44 -4.49
N LEU A 46 -20.61 7.06 -4.15
CA LEU A 46 -19.60 6.74 -5.16
C LEU A 46 -19.97 5.50 -5.97
N GLY A 47 -20.51 4.47 -5.32
CA GLY A 47 -20.97 3.26 -5.99
C GLY A 47 -22.05 3.54 -7.04
N GLU A 48 -23.03 4.40 -6.72
CA GLU A 48 -24.06 4.81 -7.69
C GLU A 48 -23.53 5.75 -8.78
N LEU A 49 -22.61 6.68 -8.46
CA LEU A 49 -21.99 7.56 -9.45
C LEU A 49 -21.15 6.78 -10.47
N VAL A 50 -20.43 5.75 -10.04
CA VAL A 50 -19.67 4.86 -10.93
C VAL A 50 -20.60 4.05 -11.83
N LYS A 51 -21.74 3.56 -11.31
CA LYS A 51 -22.77 2.88 -12.13
C LYS A 51 -23.38 3.79 -13.19
N LEU A 52 -23.61 5.07 -12.86
CA LEU A 52 -24.12 6.05 -13.82
C LEU A 52 -23.08 6.47 -14.86
N GLY A 53 -21.80 6.57 -14.48
CA GLY A 53 -20.70 6.86 -15.39
C GLY A 53 -20.29 5.68 -16.31
N SER A 54 -20.81 4.47 -16.05
CA SER A 54 -20.50 3.26 -16.83
C SER A 54 -21.57 2.91 -17.87
N LYS A 55 -22.50 3.82 -18.19
CA LYS A 55 -23.41 3.62 -19.33
C LYS A 55 -22.67 3.94 -20.63
N PRO A 56 -22.50 2.96 -21.56
CA PRO A 56 -22.02 3.29 -22.89
C PRO A 56 -23.05 4.18 -23.58
N GLU A 57 -22.62 5.36 -23.99
CA GLU A 57 -23.35 6.17 -24.95
C GLU A 57 -23.41 5.40 -26.28
N ASN A 58 -24.56 4.83 -26.60
CA ASN A 58 -24.96 4.63 -28.00
C ASN A 58 -26.48 4.57 -28.14
N GLU A 59 -26.93 5.01 -29.32
CA GLU A 59 -28.30 5.32 -29.78
C GLU A 59 -28.76 6.76 -29.48
N GLY A 60 -28.95 7.66 -30.44
CA GLY A 60 -28.86 7.57 -31.90
C GLY A 60 -29.66 8.74 -32.50
N TRP A 61 -29.02 9.56 -33.34
CA TRP A 61 -29.70 10.44 -34.28
C TRP A 61 -28.98 10.36 -35.62
N THR A 62 -29.58 9.63 -36.55
CA THR A 62 -29.20 9.54 -37.95
C THR A 62 -29.99 10.57 -38.76
N GLN A 63 -29.29 11.49 -39.43
CA GLN A 63 -29.79 12.14 -40.66
C GLN A 63 -28.68 12.20 -41.71
N THR A 64 -28.89 11.37 -42.73
CA THR A 64 -28.54 11.40 -44.16
C THR A 64 -27.90 12.69 -44.72
N LEU A 65 -26.83 12.56 -45.53
CA LEU A 65 -26.82 12.80 -47.00
C LEU A 65 -25.39 12.79 -47.62
N SER A 66 -25.18 11.85 -48.54
CA SER A 66 -24.44 11.88 -49.82
C SER A 66 -22.99 12.35 -49.99
N GLN A 67 -22.25 11.50 -50.74
CA GLN A 67 -21.66 11.73 -52.08
C GLN A 67 -20.13 11.61 -52.23
N SER A 68 -19.72 10.57 -52.99
CA SER A 68 -18.71 10.54 -54.09
C SER A 68 -17.23 10.91 -53.77
N THR A 69 -16.16 10.33 -54.31
CA THR A 69 -15.89 9.57 -55.56
C THR A 69 -14.42 9.09 -55.57
N SER A 70 -14.19 7.84 -56.01
CA SER A 70 -13.19 7.31 -56.98
C SER A 70 -11.66 7.45 -56.86
N THR A 71 -11.00 6.29 -57.12
CA THR A 71 -9.84 5.99 -58.03
C THR A 71 -8.40 6.35 -57.58
N SER A 72 -7.31 5.61 -57.84
CA SER A 72 -7.02 4.39 -58.64
C SER A 72 -5.53 3.94 -58.47
N SER A 73 -5.23 2.69 -58.92
CA SER A 73 -3.99 2.18 -59.60
C SER A 73 -2.67 2.04 -58.81
N SER A 74 -2.11 0.83 -58.56
CA SER A 74 -1.29 -0.08 -59.43
C SER A 74 0.07 0.54 -59.85
N SER A 75 1.26 -0.08 -59.91
CA SER A 75 1.76 -1.47 -59.86
C SER A 75 3.31 -1.48 -59.99
N SER A 76 3.97 -2.44 -59.32
CA SER A 76 5.17 -3.25 -59.66
C SER A 76 6.46 -2.71 -60.33
N SER A 77 7.60 -3.17 -59.76
CA SER A 77 8.84 -3.77 -60.35
C SER A 77 10.11 -3.18 -59.70
N GLY A 78 11.18 -3.87 -59.29
CA GLY A 78 11.58 -5.29 -59.25
C GLY A 78 13.11 -5.34 -59.35
N THR A 79 13.86 -5.82 -58.34
CA THR A 79 15.21 -6.41 -58.53
C THR A 79 15.71 -7.17 -57.29
N SER A 80 16.43 -8.25 -57.56
CA SER A 80 16.88 -9.34 -56.69
C SER A 80 18.09 -9.03 -55.78
N SER A 81 18.10 -9.57 -54.56
CA SER A 81 19.33 -10.08 -53.93
C SER A 81 19.00 -11.13 -52.86
N SER A 82 19.80 -12.19 -52.85
CA SER A 82 19.70 -13.42 -52.08
C SER A 82 20.30 -13.29 -50.69
N CYS A 83 19.62 -13.82 -49.65
CA CYS A 83 20.30 -14.34 -48.46
C CYS A 83 19.44 -15.39 -47.71
N SER A 84 20.16 -16.42 -47.30
CA SER A 84 19.80 -17.70 -46.69
C SER A 84 18.73 -17.68 -45.59
N PHE A 85 17.77 -18.61 -45.70
CA PHE A 85 16.84 -18.99 -44.64
C PHE A 85 17.48 -20.01 -43.71
N SER A 86 17.74 -19.64 -42.45
CA SER A 86 17.90 -20.59 -41.35
C SER A 86 16.60 -20.64 -40.56
N TYR A 87 15.93 -21.78 -40.57
CA TYR A 87 14.83 -22.07 -39.66
C TYR A 87 15.40 -22.14 -38.24
N SER A 88 14.85 -21.39 -37.30
CA SER A 88 15.03 -21.66 -35.88
C SER A 88 13.66 -21.61 -35.24
N LEU A 89 13.26 -22.80 -34.81
CA LEU A 89 12.01 -23.14 -34.18
C LEU A 89 11.85 -22.29 -32.92
N ASP A 90 10.80 -21.47 -32.88
CA ASP A 90 10.42 -20.69 -31.71
C ASP A 90 9.94 -21.66 -30.61
N SER A 91 10.86 -22.01 -29.72
CA SER A 91 10.60 -22.82 -28.54
C SER A 91 10.32 -21.88 -27.38
N ARG A 92 9.05 -21.85 -26.98
CA ARG A 92 8.49 -21.14 -25.82
C ARG A 92 9.44 -21.24 -24.63
N ARG A 93 10.22 -20.18 -24.42
CA ARG A 93 11.13 -20.09 -23.27
C ARG A 93 10.30 -19.55 -22.11
N SER A 94 10.05 -20.42 -21.13
CA SER A 94 9.57 -20.04 -19.81
C SER A 94 10.40 -18.87 -19.29
N GLU A 95 9.75 -17.74 -19.06
CA GLU A 95 10.35 -16.56 -18.42
C GLU A 95 10.80 -16.96 -17.01
N SER A 96 12.08 -17.24 -16.89
CA SER A 96 12.77 -17.27 -15.61
C SER A 96 13.18 -15.82 -15.32
N PRO A 97 12.92 -15.28 -14.11
CA PRO A 97 13.23 -13.90 -13.82
C PRO A 97 14.74 -13.69 -13.99
N SER A 98 15.11 -12.71 -14.83
CA SER A 98 16.50 -12.29 -15.03
C SER A 98 17.10 -11.86 -13.69
N LEU A 99 18.39 -12.11 -13.50
CA LEU A 99 19.10 -11.74 -12.27
C LEU A 99 19.08 -10.23 -12.01
N ASP A 100 18.87 -9.43 -13.05
CA ASP A 100 18.84 -7.96 -13.02
C ASP A 100 17.62 -7.39 -12.26
N ASP A 101 16.50 -8.12 -12.15
CA ASP A 101 15.32 -7.63 -11.42
C ASP A 101 15.50 -7.65 -9.90
N LYS A 102 16.42 -8.48 -9.38
CA LYS A 102 16.69 -8.59 -7.94
C LYS A 102 17.47 -7.40 -7.37
N ASP A 103 18.07 -6.57 -8.22
CA ASP A 103 18.76 -5.35 -7.81
C ASP A 103 17.82 -4.13 -7.73
N ASN A 104 16.57 -4.25 -8.19
CA ASN A 104 15.57 -3.18 -8.20
C ASN A 104 14.60 -3.21 -7.00
N LEU A 105 14.89 -4.03 -5.99
CA LEU A 105 14.02 -4.18 -4.82
C LEU A 105 14.19 -2.99 -3.87
N ARG A 106 13.06 -2.44 -3.41
CA ARG A 106 13.05 -1.37 -2.41
C ARG A 106 13.59 -1.86 -1.05
N PRO A 107 14.28 -0.99 -0.29
CA PRO A 107 14.61 -1.26 1.11
C PRO A 107 13.37 -1.54 1.95
N ILE A 108 13.50 -2.47 2.90
CA ILE A 108 12.42 -2.87 3.80
C ILE A 108 12.73 -2.39 5.21
N VAL A 109 11.85 -1.59 5.81
CA VAL A 109 11.95 -1.19 7.21
C VAL A 109 10.80 -1.81 7.99
N ILE A 110 11.11 -2.70 8.92
CA ILE A 110 10.14 -3.45 9.71
C ILE A 110 10.01 -2.83 11.10
N ASP A 111 8.76 -2.59 11.50
CA ASP A 111 8.40 -2.29 12.87
C ASP A 111 8.39 -3.59 13.69
N GLY A 112 9.53 -3.90 14.31
CA GLY A 112 9.67 -5.13 15.09
C GLY A 112 8.76 -5.18 16.31
N SER A 113 8.40 -4.01 16.87
CA SER A 113 7.46 -3.92 17.99
C SER A 113 6.06 -4.33 17.59
N ASN A 114 5.57 -3.81 16.47
CA ASN A 114 4.26 -4.15 15.93
C ASN A 114 4.20 -5.63 15.50
N VAL A 115 5.20 -6.11 14.76
CA VAL A 115 5.29 -7.51 14.30
C VAL A 115 5.33 -8.49 15.46
N GLY A 116 6.23 -8.27 16.43
CA GLY A 116 6.39 -9.18 17.56
C GLY A 116 5.14 -9.24 18.46
N MET A 117 4.46 -8.11 18.66
CA MET A 117 3.20 -8.08 19.42
C MET A 117 2.04 -8.68 18.65
N SER A 118 1.97 -8.48 17.33
CA SER A 118 0.91 -9.05 16.48
C SER A 118 0.96 -10.57 16.48
N HIS A 119 2.14 -11.15 16.25
CA HIS A 119 2.34 -12.60 16.29
C HIS A 119 2.10 -13.19 17.70
N GLY A 120 2.47 -12.47 18.76
CA GLY A 120 2.22 -12.88 20.15
C GLY A 120 0.79 -12.62 20.62
N ASN A 121 -0.18 -12.45 19.69
CA ASN A 121 -1.60 -12.21 19.96
C ASN A 121 -1.86 -11.03 20.93
N LYS A 122 -1.00 -10.01 20.90
CA LYS A 122 -1.02 -8.82 21.79
C LYS A 122 -0.82 -9.11 23.29
N GLU A 123 -0.60 -10.37 23.68
CA GLU A 123 -0.37 -10.78 25.07
C GLU A 123 1.12 -10.85 25.42
N MET A 124 1.95 -11.12 24.42
CA MET A 124 3.39 -11.26 24.57
C MET A 124 4.13 -10.76 23.34
N PHE A 125 5.43 -10.51 23.50
CA PHE A 125 6.29 -10.18 22.38
C PHE A 125 6.98 -11.42 21.85
N SER A 126 6.56 -11.86 20.67
CA SER A 126 7.15 -12.99 19.97
C SER A 126 8.31 -12.53 19.10
N CYS A 127 9.55 -12.86 19.48
CA CYS A 127 10.69 -12.61 18.60
C CYS A 127 10.68 -13.54 17.38
N HIS A 128 10.01 -14.70 17.47
CA HIS A 128 9.82 -15.59 16.34
C HIS A 128 9.04 -14.93 15.20
N GLY A 129 8.00 -14.15 15.52
CA GLY A 129 7.25 -13.38 14.52
C GLY A 129 8.12 -12.40 13.72
N ILE A 130 9.11 -11.79 14.37
CA ILE A 130 10.09 -10.91 13.71
C ILE A 130 10.96 -11.72 12.75
N GLN A 131 11.44 -12.89 13.19
CA GLN A 131 12.24 -13.78 12.33
C GLN A 131 11.46 -14.19 11.08
N LEU A 132 10.20 -14.61 11.23
CA LEU A 132 9.34 -15.00 10.11
C LEU A 132 9.16 -13.87 9.10
N ALA A 133 8.90 -12.65 9.58
CA ALA A 133 8.78 -11.48 8.72
C ALA A 133 10.07 -11.19 7.96
N VAL A 134 11.22 -11.25 8.64
CA VAL A 134 12.54 -11.08 8.00
C VAL A 134 12.78 -12.15 6.93
N ASP A 135 12.59 -13.42 7.26
CA ASP A 135 12.84 -14.54 6.36
C ASP A 135 11.96 -14.46 5.11
N TRP A 136 10.70 -14.03 5.25
CA TRP A 136 9.79 -13.83 4.12
C TRP A 136 10.35 -12.88 3.05
N PHE A 137 11.03 -11.80 3.46
CA PHE A 137 11.66 -10.86 2.52
C PHE A 137 12.99 -11.40 1.99
N LEU A 138 13.81 -12.03 2.84
CA LEU A 138 15.09 -12.61 2.43
C LEU A 138 14.91 -13.72 1.38
N GLU A 139 13.92 -14.60 1.57
CA GLU A 139 13.57 -15.67 0.62
C GLU A 139 13.13 -15.14 -0.75
N ARG A 140 12.60 -13.91 -0.80
CA ARG A 140 12.24 -13.21 -2.03
C ARG A 140 13.40 -12.47 -2.68
N GLY A 141 14.57 -12.48 -2.06
CA GLY A 141 15.79 -11.88 -2.58
C GLY A 141 16.05 -10.45 -2.11
N HIS A 142 15.29 -9.92 -1.15
CA HIS A 142 15.63 -8.65 -0.53
C HIS A 142 16.94 -8.77 0.25
N ARG A 143 17.83 -7.80 0.07
CA ARG A 143 19.13 -7.74 0.78
C ARG A 143 19.18 -6.60 1.79
N ASP A 144 18.38 -5.55 1.56
CA ASP A 144 18.26 -4.39 2.44
C ASP A 144 16.98 -4.51 3.28
N VAL A 145 17.13 -5.17 4.43
CA VAL A 145 16.06 -5.37 5.41
C VAL A 145 16.57 -4.85 6.75
N THR A 146 15.88 -3.87 7.30
CA THR A 146 16.18 -3.29 8.62
C THR A 146 14.99 -3.44 9.54
N VAL A 147 15.19 -4.00 10.73
CA VAL A 147 14.18 -4.11 11.79
C VAL A 147 14.53 -3.15 12.92
N PHE A 148 13.58 -2.33 13.38
CA PHE A 148 13.76 -1.56 14.60
C PHE A 148 13.06 -2.21 15.79
N VAL A 149 13.77 -2.28 16.92
CA VAL A 149 13.22 -2.73 18.21
C VAL A 149 13.80 -1.87 19.34
N PRO A 150 13.03 -1.48 20.37
CA PRO A 150 13.56 -0.74 21.51
C PRO A 150 14.61 -1.51 22.31
N ALA A 151 15.73 -0.85 22.66
CA ALA A 151 16.84 -1.52 23.37
C ALA A 151 16.45 -2.18 24.70
N TRP A 152 15.39 -1.70 25.36
CA TRP A 152 14.90 -2.30 26.60
C TRP A 152 14.37 -3.73 26.41
N ARG A 153 14.04 -4.13 25.17
CA ARG A 153 13.67 -5.52 24.84
C ARG A 153 14.83 -6.51 25.03
N LYS A 154 16.06 -6.03 25.26
CA LYS A 154 17.20 -6.86 25.68
C LYS A 154 17.23 -7.16 27.18
N GLU A 155 16.49 -6.39 27.99
CA GLU A 155 16.42 -6.63 29.43
C GLU A 155 15.72 -7.97 29.71
N GLN A 156 15.96 -8.54 30.89
CA GLN A 156 15.34 -9.81 31.26
C GLN A 156 13.81 -9.71 31.23
N SER A 157 13.16 -10.77 30.75
CA SER A 157 11.69 -10.88 30.70
C SER A 157 11.09 -10.62 32.07
N ARG A 158 9.97 -9.88 32.09
CA ARG A 158 9.23 -9.54 33.30
C ARG A 158 7.79 -9.99 33.18
N PRO A 159 7.09 -10.24 34.30
CA PRO A 159 5.67 -10.65 34.26
C PRO A 159 4.76 -9.65 33.53
N ASP A 160 5.08 -8.36 33.57
CA ASP A 160 4.36 -7.27 32.91
C ASP A 160 4.80 -7.03 31.45
N ALA A 161 5.85 -7.70 30.99
CA ALA A 161 6.42 -7.54 29.65
C ALA A 161 7.01 -8.87 29.18
N LEU A 162 6.13 -9.83 28.91
CA LEU A 162 6.51 -11.16 28.45
C LEU A 162 7.15 -11.08 27.05
N ILE A 163 8.24 -11.83 26.89
CA ILE A 163 9.00 -11.95 25.65
C ILE A 163 9.48 -13.40 25.51
N THR A 164 9.37 -13.96 24.31
CA THR A 164 9.92 -15.28 23.95
C THR A 164 10.98 -15.18 22.87
N ASP A 165 11.85 -16.19 22.84
CA ASP A 165 12.89 -16.36 21.81
C ASP A 165 13.82 -15.14 21.70
N GLN A 166 14.11 -14.50 22.83
CA GLN A 166 14.81 -13.22 22.92
C GLN A 166 16.20 -13.24 22.26
N GLU A 167 16.84 -14.42 22.20
CA GLU A 167 18.11 -14.64 21.51
C GLU A 167 18.06 -14.32 20.01
N ILE A 168 16.88 -14.41 19.37
CA ILE A 168 16.68 -14.02 17.98
C ILE A 168 17.07 -12.55 17.76
N LEU A 169 16.72 -11.65 18.70
CA LEU A 169 17.04 -10.23 18.56
C LEU A 169 18.55 -9.99 18.49
N ARG A 170 19.33 -10.73 19.29
CA ARG A 170 20.81 -10.62 19.30
C ARG A 170 21.42 -11.19 18.03
N ARG A 171 20.84 -12.28 17.50
CA ARG A 171 21.28 -12.87 16.22
C ARG A 171 21.04 -11.88 15.07
N LEU A 172 19.82 -11.34 14.96
CA LEU A 172 19.50 -10.36 13.92
C LEU A 172 20.33 -9.06 14.04
N GLU A 173 20.67 -8.62 15.25
CA GLU A 173 21.59 -7.47 15.47
C GLU A 173 23.01 -7.79 14.97
N LYS A 174 23.50 -9.01 15.25
CA LYS A 174 24.81 -9.48 14.77
C LYS A 174 24.86 -9.54 13.25
N ASP A 175 23.77 -9.97 12.63
CA ASP A 175 23.61 -10.11 11.17
C ASP A 175 23.34 -8.76 10.48
N LYS A 176 23.33 -7.65 11.24
CA LYS A 176 23.08 -6.28 10.74
C LYS A 176 21.69 -6.06 10.14
N ILE A 177 20.74 -6.91 10.50
CA ILE A 177 19.33 -6.78 10.10
C ILE A 177 18.54 -6.00 11.15
N LEU A 178 18.80 -6.23 12.44
CA LEU A 178 18.10 -5.54 13.52
C LEU A 178 18.93 -4.41 14.12
N VAL A 179 18.29 -3.26 14.35
CA VAL A 179 18.85 -2.10 15.03
C VAL A 179 18.05 -1.79 16.28
N PHE A 180 18.74 -1.69 17.41
CA PHE A 180 18.08 -1.28 18.64
C PHE A 180 17.93 0.23 18.73
N THR A 181 16.71 0.72 18.92
CA THR A 181 16.47 2.15 19.17
C THR A 181 16.84 2.52 20.61
N PRO A 182 17.36 3.74 20.85
CA PRO A 182 17.76 4.16 22.18
C PRO A 182 16.62 4.10 23.20
N SER A 183 16.92 3.62 24.40
CA SER A 183 16.02 3.71 25.56
C SER A 183 16.84 4.02 26.80
N ARG A 184 16.27 4.75 27.77
CA ARG A 184 16.99 5.13 29.00
C ARG A 184 16.09 5.05 30.24
N ARG A 185 16.74 4.92 31.40
CA ARG A 185 16.07 5.08 32.71
C ARG A 185 16.39 6.45 33.28
N VAL A 186 15.38 7.15 33.77
CA VAL A 186 15.48 8.45 34.45
C VAL A 186 14.76 8.31 35.78
N GLN A 187 15.48 8.52 36.90
CA GLN A 187 14.93 8.38 38.25
C GLN A 187 14.22 7.03 38.51
N GLY A 188 14.80 5.94 38.00
CA GLY A 188 14.21 4.59 38.12
C GLY A 188 12.99 4.33 37.22
N ARG A 189 12.46 5.35 36.54
CA ARG A 189 11.39 5.23 35.53
C ARG A 189 11.97 5.06 34.14
N ARG A 190 11.34 4.23 33.31
CA ARG A 190 11.74 4.05 31.92
C ARG A 190 11.23 5.23 31.09
N VAL A 191 12.12 5.87 30.35
CA VAL A 191 11.77 6.82 29.29
C VAL A 191 11.99 6.08 27.98
N VAL A 192 10.88 5.69 27.36
CA VAL A 192 10.88 5.03 26.05
C VAL A 192 10.77 6.12 25.00
N CYS A 193 11.76 6.18 24.11
CA CYS A 193 11.58 6.91 22.86
C CYS A 193 10.74 6.02 21.94
N TYR A 194 9.74 6.59 21.28
CA TYR A 194 9.03 5.89 20.21
C TYR A 194 10.02 5.53 19.10
N ASP A 195 10.04 4.26 18.73
CA ASP A 195 10.78 3.69 17.61
C ASP A 195 10.21 4.14 16.25
N ASP A 196 8.93 4.52 16.21
CA ASP A 196 8.20 5.01 15.04
C ASP A 196 8.97 6.05 14.22
N ARG A 197 9.60 7.02 14.90
CA ARG A 197 10.34 8.07 14.20
C ARG A 197 11.57 7.54 13.47
N PHE A 198 12.25 6.54 14.02
CA PHE A 198 13.38 5.89 13.34
C PHE A 198 12.89 5.08 12.15
N ILE A 199 11.77 4.37 12.32
CA ILE A 199 11.13 3.56 11.26
C ILE A 199 10.74 4.44 10.07
N VAL A 200 9.89 5.44 10.29
CA VAL A 200 9.39 6.33 9.23
C VAL A 200 10.53 7.10 8.58
N LYS A 201 11.47 7.63 9.38
CA LYS A 201 12.59 8.41 8.84
C LYS A 201 13.50 7.57 7.96
N LEU A 202 13.91 6.37 8.39
CA LEU A 202 14.79 5.52 7.59
C LEU A 202 14.10 5.13 6.28
N ALA A 203 12.86 4.65 6.35
CA ALA A 203 12.11 4.24 5.17
C ALA A 203 11.93 5.41 4.19
N TYR A 204 11.66 6.61 4.69
CA TYR A 204 11.52 7.82 3.89
C TYR A 204 12.85 8.21 3.21
N GLU A 205 13.95 8.26 3.96
CA GLU A 205 15.27 8.66 3.45
C GLU A 205 15.84 7.64 2.45
N SER A 206 15.46 6.36 2.56
CA SER A 206 15.89 5.30 1.65
C SER A 206 14.93 5.01 0.50
N ASP A 207 13.82 5.76 0.37
CA ASP A 207 12.68 5.46 -0.53
C ASP A 207 12.21 3.98 -0.45
N GLY A 208 12.22 3.45 0.77
CA GLY A 208 11.82 2.09 1.11
C GLY A 208 10.32 1.93 1.36
N ILE A 209 9.95 0.79 1.95
CA ILE A 209 8.60 0.54 2.48
C ILE A 209 8.65 0.30 3.98
N ILE A 210 7.53 0.56 4.66
CA ILE A 210 7.36 0.26 6.09
C ILE A 210 6.49 -0.98 6.22
N VAL A 211 6.92 -1.97 7.01
CA VAL A 211 6.11 -3.13 7.38
C VAL A 211 5.57 -2.91 8.79
N SER A 212 4.31 -2.53 8.90
CA SER A 212 3.59 -2.32 10.16
C SER A 212 2.08 -2.29 9.93
N ASN A 213 1.32 -2.57 10.98
CA ASN A 213 -0.12 -2.30 11.04
C ASN A 213 -0.45 -0.99 11.78
N ASP A 214 0.56 -0.25 12.25
CA ASP A 214 0.37 1.10 12.76
C ASP A 214 0.31 2.11 11.61
N ASN A 215 -0.55 3.11 11.75
CA ASN A 215 -0.71 4.19 10.78
C ASN A 215 0.13 5.43 11.12
N TYR A 216 0.87 5.43 12.25
CA TYR A 216 1.77 6.50 12.67
C TYR A 216 1.12 7.90 12.61
N ARG A 217 -0.11 8.01 13.13
CA ARG A 217 -0.98 9.19 12.91
C ARG A 217 -0.37 10.48 13.46
N ASP A 218 0.37 10.39 14.55
CA ASP A 218 1.09 11.50 15.15
C ASP A 218 2.22 12.00 14.24
N LEU A 219 3.02 11.10 13.67
CA LEU A 219 4.08 11.44 12.72
C LEU A 219 3.53 11.97 11.39
N ALA A 220 2.39 11.44 10.93
CA ALA A 220 1.69 11.94 9.76
C ALA A 220 1.16 13.38 9.95
N VAL A 221 0.82 13.78 11.18
CA VAL A 221 0.41 15.16 11.50
C VAL A 221 1.62 16.09 11.61
N GLU A 222 2.79 15.59 12.05
CA GLU A 222 3.99 16.41 12.19
C GLU A 222 4.51 16.94 10.85
N LYS A 223 4.48 16.11 9.80
CA LYS A 223 5.04 16.43 8.48
C LYS A 223 4.14 15.95 7.33
N PRO A 224 3.63 16.87 6.47
CA PRO A 224 2.82 16.49 5.31
C PRO A 224 3.50 15.49 4.36
N GLU A 225 4.82 15.61 4.17
CA GLU A 225 5.61 14.69 3.35
C GLU A 225 5.65 13.27 3.93
N TRP A 226 5.67 13.13 5.26
CA TRP A 226 5.62 11.83 5.91
C TRP A 226 4.23 11.23 5.83
N LYS A 227 3.16 12.04 5.95
CA LYS A 227 1.80 11.55 5.71
C LYS A 227 1.69 10.90 4.33
N LYS A 228 2.10 11.62 3.28
CA LYS A 228 2.04 11.10 1.91
C LYS A 228 2.86 9.81 1.77
N PHE A 229 4.07 9.80 2.32
CA PHE A 229 4.92 8.63 2.30
C PHE A 229 4.29 7.42 2.99
N ILE A 230 3.78 7.58 4.22
CA ILE A 230 3.13 6.50 4.97
C ILE A 230 1.92 5.96 4.20
N ASP A 231 1.07 6.84 3.65
CA ASP A 231 -0.10 6.45 2.86
C ASP A 231 0.28 5.61 1.61
N GLU A 232 1.43 5.87 0.99
CA GLU A 232 1.89 5.22 -0.25
C GLU A 232 2.85 4.04 -0.02
N ARG A 233 3.44 3.90 1.17
CA ARG A 233 4.57 2.98 1.45
C ARG A 233 4.36 2.07 2.66
N LEU A 234 3.22 2.14 3.33
CA LEU A 234 2.87 1.22 4.42
C LEU A 234 2.36 -0.12 3.86
N LEU A 235 3.08 -1.19 4.17
CA LEU A 235 2.69 -2.57 3.90
C LEU A 235 2.15 -3.21 5.18
N MET A 236 0.83 -3.37 5.22
CA MET A 236 0.13 -4.06 6.30
C MET A 236 0.21 -5.59 6.14
N TYR A 237 0.01 -6.30 7.24
CA TYR A 237 0.10 -7.77 7.28
C TYR A 237 -0.89 -8.36 8.29
N SER A 238 -1.10 -9.67 8.20
CA SER A 238 -1.81 -10.47 9.21
C SER A 238 -1.01 -11.72 9.48
N PHE A 239 -0.99 -12.19 10.73
CA PHE A 239 -0.48 -13.52 11.06
C PHE A 239 -1.62 -14.53 11.16
N VAL A 240 -1.41 -15.70 10.58
CA VAL A 240 -2.22 -16.91 10.79
C VAL A 240 -1.30 -18.00 11.33
N ASN A 241 -1.14 -18.02 12.65
CA ASN A 241 -0.07 -18.74 13.34
C ASN A 241 1.29 -18.22 12.83
N ASP A 242 2.15 -19.10 12.33
CA ASP A 242 3.50 -18.78 11.87
C ASP A 242 3.56 -18.38 10.37
N LYS A 243 2.48 -17.80 9.82
CA LYS A 243 2.37 -17.39 8.40
C LYS A 243 1.78 -16.00 8.23
#